data_AF-A0A9W5VC67-F1
#
_entry.id   AF-A0A9W5VC67-F1
#
_cell.length_a   1.000
_cell.length_b   1.000
_cell.length_c   1.000
_cell.angle_alpha   90.00
_cell.angle_beta   90.00
_cell.angle_gamma   90.00
#
_symmetry.space_group_name_H-M   'P 1'
#
loop_
_entity.id
_entity.type
_entity.pdbx_description
1 polymer ?
#
loop_
_entity_poly.entity_id
_entity_poly.type
_entity_poly.pdbx_seq_one_letter_code
_entity_poly.pdbx_strand_id
1 'polypeptide(L)'
;MRTIKDVFTIKNQTDSSADLFIYGDIINNTGWKWDDSDVMPDDVKNILGQLDDKSNLNIYVNSGGGSVFAGLAIYNMLKRNKAQKTVYVDGVAASIASVIALAGDRVVVPS
;
A
#
# COMPACT_ATOMS: atom_id res chain seq x y z
N MET A 1 -2.10 -11.12 52.75
CA MET A 1 -1.06 -11.42 51.74
C MET A 1 -1.67 -11.17 50.37
N ARG A 2 -1.24 -10.10 49.67
CA ARG A 2 -1.69 -9.77 48.30
C ARG A 2 -0.87 -10.59 47.32
N THR A 3 -1.52 -11.32 46.43
CA THR A 3 -0.91 -12.14 45.39
C THR A 3 -0.28 -11.23 44.34
N ILE A 4 1.03 -11.38 44.11
CA ILE A 4 1.78 -10.72 43.03
C ILE A 4 1.39 -11.43 41.73
N LYS A 5 0.43 -10.90 40.97
CA LYS A 5 0.02 -11.51 39.68
C LYS A 5 0.15 -10.64 38.44
N ASP A 6 0.57 -9.38 38.56
CA ASP A 6 0.59 -8.46 37.41
C ASP A 6 1.91 -7.67 37.33
N VAL A 7 3.04 -8.36 37.19
CA VAL A 7 4.34 -7.71 37.07
C VAL A 7 4.95 -8.07 35.71
N PHE A 8 4.88 -7.10 34.79
CA PHE A 8 5.47 -7.06 33.45
C PHE A 8 4.82 -7.93 32.37
N THR A 9 3.81 -7.38 31.68
CA THR A 9 3.56 -7.76 30.29
C THR A 9 4.16 -6.69 29.39
N ILE A 10 5.38 -6.92 28.91
CA ILE A 10 5.88 -6.20 27.73
C ILE A 10 5.22 -6.88 26.53
N LYS A 11 4.11 -6.32 26.04
CA LYS A 11 3.64 -6.63 24.69
C LYS A 11 4.43 -5.73 23.76
N ASN A 12 5.49 -6.26 23.17
CA ASN A 12 5.96 -5.69 21.91
C ASN A 12 4.95 -6.08 20.82
N GLN A 13 3.81 -5.38 20.77
CA GLN A 13 3.01 -5.33 19.55
C GLN A 13 3.61 -4.21 18.72
N THR A 14 4.67 -4.51 17.96
CA THR A 14 4.95 -3.70 16.79
C THR A 14 3.71 -3.82 15.91
N ASP A 15 3.01 -2.70 15.67
CA ASP A 15 2.00 -2.64 14.62
C ASP A 15 2.67 -3.16 13.35
N SER A 16 2.23 -4.32 12.84
CA SER A 16 2.75 -4.87 11.60
C SER A 16 2.42 -3.87 10.51
N SER A 17 3.42 -3.11 10.07
CA SER A 17 3.27 -2.12 9.02
C SER A 17 4.15 -2.50 7.85
N ALA A 18 3.63 -2.33 6.65
CA ALA A 18 4.42 -2.45 5.43
C ALA A 18 4.25 -1.20 4.58
N ASP A 19 5.25 -0.97 3.74
CA ASP A 19 5.30 0.13 2.81
C ASP A 19 5.17 -0.41 1.39
N LEU A 20 4.29 0.22 0.61
CA LEU A 20 4.11 -0.01 -0.82
C LEU A 20 4.43 1.29 -1.56
N PHE A 21 5.34 1.23 -2.53
CA PHE A 21 5.69 2.37 -3.38
C PHE A 21 5.05 2.19 -4.75
N ILE A 22 4.22 3.15 -5.16
CA ILE A 22 3.60 3.24 -6.49
C ILE A 22 4.23 4.40 -7.25
N TYR A 23 5.46 4.15 -7.72
CA TYR A 23 6.28 5.12 -8.43
C TYR A 23 6.32 4.74 -9.92
N GLY A 24 6.82 5.64 -10.78
CA GLY A 24 6.90 5.35 -12.22
C GLY A 24 5.54 5.17 -12.89
N ASP A 25 5.52 4.49 -14.04
CA ASP A 25 4.30 4.24 -14.78
C ASP A 25 3.58 2.98 -14.29
N ILE A 26 2.25 3.03 -14.30
CA ILE A 26 1.41 1.86 -14.02
C ILE A 26 1.24 1.07 -15.32
N ILE A 27 1.81 -0.13 -15.38
CA ILE A 27 1.83 -0.94 -16.61
C ILE A 27 1.14 -2.29 -16.41
N ASN A 28 0.75 -2.94 -17.50
CA ASN A 28 0.16 -4.28 -17.45
C ASN A 28 1.22 -5.32 -17.04
N ASN A 29 0.78 -6.48 -16.55
CA ASN A 29 1.67 -7.62 -16.30
C ASN A 29 2.25 -8.14 -17.62
N THR A 30 3.44 -7.67 -17.98
CA THR A 30 4.18 -8.09 -19.18
C THR A 30 5.40 -8.95 -18.84
N GLY A 31 5.78 -9.02 -17.56
CA GLY A 31 6.99 -9.70 -17.09
C GLY A 31 8.28 -8.89 -17.27
N TRP A 32 8.19 -7.65 -17.75
CA TRP A 32 9.34 -6.77 -17.94
C TRP A 32 8.91 -5.30 -17.82
N LYS A 33 9.77 -4.44 -17.26
CA LYS A 33 9.51 -3.02 -17.03
C LYS A 33 10.37 -2.15 -17.96
N TRP A 34 9.86 -0.98 -18.35
CA TRP A 34 10.63 -0.03 -19.14
C TRP A 34 11.60 0.77 -18.26
N ASP A 35 11.14 1.08 -17.04
CA ASP A 35 11.94 1.62 -15.96
C ASP A 35 11.76 0.76 -14.70
N ASP A 36 12.81 0.59 -13.90
CA ASP A 36 12.75 -0.22 -12.68
C ASP A 36 11.70 0.28 -11.68
N SER A 37 11.33 1.57 -11.77
CA SER A 37 10.28 2.17 -10.95
C SER A 37 8.86 1.84 -11.39
N ASP A 38 8.63 1.38 -12.62
CA ASP A 38 7.28 1.05 -13.12
C ASP A 38 6.58 0.03 -12.20
N VAL A 39 5.26 0.08 -12.10
CA VAL A 39 4.50 -0.81 -11.21
C VAL A 39 3.48 -1.63 -11.98
N MET A 40 3.53 -2.94 -11.75
CA MET A 40 2.58 -3.92 -12.26
C MET A 40 1.62 -4.40 -11.16
N PRO A 41 0.41 -4.86 -11.54
CA PRO A 41 -0.49 -5.55 -10.61
C PRO A 41 0.16 -6.69 -9.82
N ASP A 42 1.05 -7.47 -10.44
CA ASP A 42 1.72 -8.59 -9.75
C ASP A 42 2.68 -8.12 -8.65
N ASP A 43 3.33 -6.96 -8.81
CA ASP A 43 4.17 -6.37 -7.76
C ASP A 43 3.35 -6.09 -6.49
N VAL A 44 2.20 -5.44 -6.67
CA VAL A 44 1.28 -5.12 -5.58
C VAL A 44 0.70 -6.40 -4.96
N LYS A 45 0.30 -7.37 -5.79
CA LYS A 45 -0.23 -8.66 -5.31
C LYS A 45 0.78 -9.39 -4.43
N ASN A 46 2.05 -9.41 -4.82
CA ASN A 46 3.11 -10.08 -4.08
C ASN A 46 3.37 -9.41 -2.72
N ILE A 47 3.33 -8.08 -2.65
CA ILE A 47 3.45 -7.33 -1.38
C ILE A 47 2.23 -7.61 -0.49
N LEU A 48 1.01 -7.54 -1.03
CA LEU A 48 -0.21 -7.81 -0.27
C LEU A 48 -0.27 -9.26 0.24
N GLY A 49 0.30 -10.22 -0.50
CA GLY A 49 0.37 -11.63 -0.08
C GLY A 49 1.31 -11.88 1.09
N GLN A 50 2.19 -10.93 1.43
CA GLN A 50 3.09 -11.00 2.57
C GLN A 50 2.52 -10.30 3.82
N LEU A 51 1.35 -9.66 3.70
CA LEU A 51 0.72 -8.89 4.77
C LEU A 51 -0.35 -9.70 5.50
N ASP A 52 -0.33 -9.61 6.82
CA ASP A 52 -1.44 -10.10 7.65
C ASP A 52 -2.64 -9.13 7.59
N ASP A 53 -3.85 -9.69 7.69
CA ASP A 53 -5.14 -8.97 7.66
C ASP A 53 -5.30 -7.85 8.71
N LYS A 54 -4.46 -7.80 9.75
CA LYS A 54 -4.50 -6.81 10.84
C LYS A 54 -3.39 -5.76 10.76
N SER A 55 -2.70 -5.69 9.62
CA SER A 55 -1.56 -4.80 9.42
C SER A 55 -1.98 -3.38 9.05
N ASN A 56 -1.06 -2.43 9.21
CA ASN A 56 -1.11 -1.12 8.56
C ASN A 56 -0.38 -1.20 7.22
N LEU A 57 -0.87 -0.49 6.21
CA LEU A 57 -0.22 -0.39 4.90
C LEU A 57 -0.05 1.09 4.55
N ASN A 58 1.20 1.55 4.50
CA ASN A 58 1.52 2.86 3.98
C ASN A 58 1.75 2.73 2.47
N ILE A 59 1.10 3.58 1.69
CA ILE A 59 1.17 3.56 0.23
C ILE A 59 1.71 4.91 -0.21
N TYR A 60 2.91 4.95 -0.76
CA TYR A 60 3.54 6.17 -1.26
C TYR A 60 3.33 6.26 -2.76
N VAL A 61 2.81 7.38 -3.24
CA VAL A 61 2.45 7.58 -4.65
C VAL A 61 3.23 8.74 -5.23
N ASN A 62 3.98 8.44 -6.29
CA ASN A 62 4.62 9.42 -7.15
C ASN A 62 4.58 8.90 -8.60
N SER A 63 3.39 8.96 -9.20
CA SER A 63 3.10 8.37 -10.51
C SER A 63 2.21 9.28 -11.35
N GLY A 64 2.58 9.39 -12.62
CA GLY A 64 1.79 10.06 -13.66
C GLY A 64 0.53 9.29 -14.07
N GLY A 65 0.43 8.01 -13.71
CA GLY A 65 -0.62 7.11 -14.15
C GLY A 65 -0.11 6.04 -15.11
N GLY A 66 -0.93 5.65 -16.09
CA GLY A 66 -0.61 4.59 -17.04
C GLY A 66 -1.84 3.79 -17.45
N SER A 67 -1.70 2.47 -17.52
CA SER A 67 -2.75 1.53 -17.90
C SER A 67 -3.93 1.58 -16.92
N VAL A 68 -5.10 1.98 -17.44
CA VAL A 68 -6.35 2.00 -16.68
C VAL A 68 -6.74 0.61 -16.18
N PHE A 69 -6.55 -0.43 -16.99
CA PHE A 69 -6.89 -1.80 -16.60
C PHE A 69 -5.99 -2.33 -15.48
N ALA A 70 -4.69 -2.10 -15.58
CA ALA A 70 -3.74 -2.46 -14.53
C ALA A 70 -4.04 -1.69 -13.23
N GLY A 71 -4.26 -0.38 -13.34
CA GLY A 71 -4.55 0.44 -12.17
C GLY A 71 -5.88 0.08 -11.49
N LEU A 72 -6.93 -0.26 -12.25
CA LEU A 72 -8.18 -0.77 -11.67
C LEU A 72 -7.99 -2.14 -10.99
N ALA A 73 -7.12 -3.00 -11.52
CA ALA A 73 -6.77 -4.25 -10.84
C ALA A 73 -6.09 -3.98 -9.49
N ILE A 74 -5.11 -3.07 -9.46
CA ILE A 74 -4.42 -2.61 -8.24
C ILE A 74 -5.42 -2.02 -7.24
N TYR A 75 -6.24 -1.06 -7.67
CA TYR A 75 -7.28 -0.44 -6.84
C TYR A 75 -8.18 -1.50 -6.19
N ASN A 76 -8.69 -2.45 -6.97
CA ASN A 76 -9.58 -3.49 -6.47
C ASN A 76 -8.89 -4.46 -5.50
N MET A 77 -7.59 -4.75 -5.70
CA MET A 77 -6.80 -5.54 -4.73
C MET A 77 -6.66 -4.80 -3.40
N LEU A 78 -6.30 -3.52 -3.45
CA LEU A 78 -6.17 -2.68 -2.26
C LEU A 78 -7.51 -2.53 -1.50
N LYS A 79 -8.62 -2.33 -2.21
CA LYS A 79 -9.97 -2.24 -1.59
C LYS A 79 -10.42 -3.52 -0.91
N ARG A 80 -10.01 -4.70 -1.40
CA ARG A 80 -10.34 -5.99 -0.79
C ARG A 80 -9.45 -6.33 0.40
N ASN A 81 -8.25 -5.76 0.47
CA ASN A 81 -7.32 -5.99 1.55
C ASN A 81 -7.80 -5.30 2.85
N LYS A 82 -7.72 -6.02 3.97
CA LYS A 82 -8.24 -5.58 5.27
C LYS A 82 -7.29 -4.71 6.08
N ALA A 83 -6.02 -4.59 5.66
CA ALA A 83 -5.06 -3.70 6.32
C ALA A 83 -5.58 -2.27 6.35
N GLN A 84 -5.23 -1.49 7.36
CA GLN A 84 -5.55 -0.05 7.38
C GLN A 84 -4.59 0.69 6.45
N LYS A 85 -5.11 1.35 5.41
CA LYS A 85 -4.32 1.91 4.31
C LYS A 85 -4.19 3.42 4.45
N THR A 86 -2.97 3.92 4.60
CA THR A 86 -2.68 5.37 4.52
C THR A 86 -1.91 5.63 3.24
N VAL A 87 -2.47 6.46 2.36
CA VAL A 87 -1.83 6.89 1.12
C VAL A 87 -1.15 8.23 1.33
N TYR A 88 0.11 8.34 0.93
CA TYR A 88 0.89 9.57 0.90
C TYR A 88 1.16 9.93 -0.55
N VAL A 89 0.77 11.12 -0.98
CA VAL A 89 1.10 11.63 -2.32
C VAL A 89 2.39 12.43 -2.19
N ASP A 90 3.52 11.79 -2.48
CA ASP A 90 4.85 12.36 -2.26
C ASP A 90 5.24 13.37 -3.34
N GLY A 91 4.76 13.17 -4.56
CA GLY A 91 4.96 14.11 -5.67
C GLY A 91 3.68 14.33 -6.45
N VAL A 92 3.23 13.30 -7.17
CA VAL A 92 1.99 13.34 -7.95
C VAL A 92 1.25 12.02 -7.92
N ALA A 93 -0.08 12.09 -7.89
CA ALA A 93 -0.97 10.96 -8.15
C ALA A 93 -1.91 11.35 -9.30
N ALA A 94 -1.42 11.28 -10.54
CA ALA A 94 -2.15 11.74 -11.72
C ALA A 94 -2.85 10.58 -12.45
N SER A 95 -3.91 10.90 -13.20
CA SER A 95 -4.64 9.92 -14.03
C SER A 95 -5.06 8.68 -13.21
N ILE A 96 -4.82 7.45 -13.68
CA ILE A 96 -5.20 6.23 -12.96
C ILE A 96 -4.54 6.10 -11.58
N ALA A 97 -3.37 6.72 -11.34
CA ALA A 97 -2.75 6.74 -10.01
C ALA A 97 -3.61 7.50 -8.99
N SER A 98 -4.36 8.53 -9.43
CA SER A 98 -5.34 9.22 -8.58
C SER A 98 -6.44 8.27 -8.09
N VAL A 99 -6.91 7.38 -8.97
CA VAL A 99 -7.95 6.40 -8.63
C VAL A 99 -7.39 5.38 -7.64
N ILE A 100 -6.16 4.91 -7.84
CA ILE A 100 -5.48 4.02 -6.90
C ILE A 100 -5.34 4.67 -5.52
N ALA A 101 -4.99 5.96 -5.46
CA ALA A 101 -4.89 6.69 -4.20
C ALA A 101 -6.22 6.71 -3.41
N LEU A 102 -7.37 6.70 -4.10
CA LEU A 102 -8.69 6.60 -3.45
C LEU A 102 -8.97 5.23 -2.83
N ALA A 103 -8.10 4.24 -3.01
CA ALA A 103 -8.20 2.97 -2.29
C ALA A 103 -7.80 3.08 -0.80
N GLY A 104 -7.07 4.15 -0.43
CA GLY A 104 -6.67 4.43 0.93
C GLY A 104 -7.84 4.74 1.85
N ASP A 105 -7.71 4.38 3.13
CA ASP A 105 -8.65 4.79 4.19
C ASP A 105 -8.36 6.23 4.64
N ARG A 106 -7.11 6.68 4.47
CA ARG A 106 -6.66 8.06 4.63
C ARG A 106 -5.74 8.44 3.48
N VAL A 107 -5.90 9.65 2.93
CA VAL A 107 -5.00 10.23 1.93
C VAL A 107 -4.36 11.48 2.53
N VAL A 108 -3.03 11.57 2.45
CA VAL A 108 -2.22 12.70 2.91
C VAL A 108 -1.53 13.31 1.70
N VAL A 109 -1.79 14.60 1.48
CA VAL A 109 -1.14 15.40 0.44
C VAL A 109 -0.38 16.53 1.15
N PRO A 110 0.93 16.70 0.91
CA PRO A 110 1.71 17.78 1.51
C PRO A 110 1.19 19.15 1.01
N SER A 111 1.26 20.14 1.90
CA SER A 111 0.74 21.50 1.71
C SER A 111 1.86 22.52 1.61
#